data_AF-A0A0Q6Z283-F1
#
_entry.id   AF-A0A0Q6Z283-F1
#
_cell.length_a   1.000
_cell.length_b   1.000
_cell.length_c   1.000
_cell.angle_alpha   90.00
_cell.angle_beta   90.00
_cell.angle_gamma   90.00
#
_symmetry.space_group_name_H-M   'P 1'
#
loop_
_entity.id
_entity.type
_entity.pdbx_description
1 polymer ?
#
loop_
_entity_poly.entity_id
_entity_poly.type
_entity_poly.pdbx_seq_one_letter_code
_entity_poly.pdbx_strand_id
1 'polypeptide(L)'
;MAPVKFVASFKGERDYIQGPDIFDGMNAALIRDFQVPDAIDIKFTIHRVVRSGLSLVLSEKQQESATQSKVAATLLFRSGGKAWRLSALEDDVPVTDRRVYDEEPIRKVSVFDHDRSALRIERVLPYSDIELWVAQNKLLLERKFSERAGKWWFVQGEFGVYSLNSNYEVVELRLLHNFNFRLTKSEIMVDGISRGFIYFSMT
;
A
#
# COMPACT_ATOMS: atom_id res chain seq x y z
N MET A 1 -18.48 13.53 -9.03
CA MET A 1 -19.18 12.49 -8.26
C MET A 1 -19.22 12.90 -6.79
N ALA A 2 -20.21 12.45 -6.03
CA ALA A 2 -20.27 12.72 -4.59
C ALA A 2 -19.12 12.00 -3.86
N PRO A 3 -18.54 12.58 -2.79
CA PRO A 3 -17.52 11.90 -2.00
C PRO A 3 -18.07 10.64 -1.31
N VAL A 4 -17.27 9.57 -1.29
CA VAL A 4 -17.58 8.32 -0.59
C VAL A 4 -16.82 8.27 0.73
N LYS A 5 -17.48 7.91 1.84
CA LYS A 5 -16.81 7.79 3.14
C LYS A 5 -16.04 6.46 3.22
N PHE A 6 -14.79 6.54 3.64
CA PHE A 6 -13.95 5.39 3.96
C PHE A 6 -13.97 5.15 5.47
N VAL A 7 -14.44 3.97 5.87
CA VAL A 7 -14.43 3.54 7.28
C VAL A 7 -13.06 2.93 7.58
N ALA A 8 -12.29 3.60 8.42
CA ALA A 8 -10.95 3.18 8.80
C ALA A 8 -10.92 2.66 10.24
N SER A 9 -9.89 1.87 10.56
CA SER A 9 -9.57 1.48 11.94
C SER A 9 -8.06 1.58 12.17
N PHE A 10 -7.64 1.82 13.40
CA PHE A 10 -6.24 1.70 13.77
C PHE A 10 -5.84 0.22 13.96
N LYS A 11 -4.58 -0.09 13.71
CA LYS A 11 -4.00 -1.43 13.85
C LYS A 11 -3.11 -1.56 15.08
N GLY A 12 -3.56 -2.35 16.05
CA GLY A 12 -2.91 -2.51 17.35
C GLY A 12 -2.78 -1.16 18.08
N GLU A 13 -1.58 -0.88 18.58
CA GLU A 13 -1.27 0.34 19.35
C GLU A 13 -1.03 1.60 18.49
N ARG A 14 -1.12 1.50 17.16
CA ARG A 14 -0.87 2.63 16.25
C ARG A 14 -1.94 3.71 16.41
N ASP A 15 -1.58 4.97 16.21
CA ASP A 15 -2.45 6.14 16.25
C ASP A 15 -2.72 6.71 14.85
N TYR A 16 -2.44 5.93 13.81
CA TYR A 16 -2.59 6.30 12.41
C TYR A 16 -3.15 5.14 11.58
N ILE A 17 -3.83 5.47 10.48
CA ILE A 17 -4.32 4.50 9.50
C ILE A 17 -3.13 4.05 8.65
N GLN A 18 -2.95 2.73 8.51
CA GLN A 18 -1.84 2.19 7.73
C GLN A 18 -2.05 2.35 6.22
N GLY A 19 -0.96 2.54 5.48
CA GLY A 19 -0.98 2.65 4.02
C GLY A 19 -1.66 1.49 3.29
N PRO A 20 -1.41 0.21 3.63
CA PRO A 20 -2.18 -0.93 3.12
C PRO A 20 -3.69 -0.78 3.26
N ASP A 21 -4.17 -0.30 4.42
CA ASP A 21 -5.61 -0.15 4.69
C ASP A 21 -6.24 0.94 3.83
N ILE A 22 -5.50 2.04 3.62
CA ILE A 22 -5.91 3.11 2.71
C ILE A 22 -5.99 2.56 1.29
N PHE A 23 -4.98 1.81 0.84
CA PHE A 23 -4.95 1.23 -0.50
C PHE A 23 -6.11 0.26 -0.74
N ASP A 24 -6.31 -0.72 0.14
CA ASP A 24 -7.41 -1.69 0.03
C ASP A 24 -8.77 -1.00 0.10
N GLY A 25 -8.91 0.01 0.95
CA GLY A 25 -10.10 0.85 1.04
C GLY A 25 -10.44 1.58 -0.25
N MET A 26 -9.42 2.20 -0.86
CA MET A 26 -9.55 2.89 -2.14
C MET A 26 -9.89 1.90 -3.27
N ASN A 27 -9.23 0.73 -3.29
CA ASN A 27 -9.50 -0.29 -4.30
C ASN A 27 -10.92 -0.88 -4.17
N ALA A 28 -11.36 -1.15 -2.94
CA ALA A 28 -12.73 -1.59 -2.67
C ALA A 28 -13.77 -0.55 -3.11
N ALA A 29 -13.51 0.74 -2.88
CA ALA A 29 -14.40 1.81 -3.30
C ALA A 29 -14.48 1.97 -4.82
N LEU A 30 -13.38 1.75 -5.56
CA LEU A 30 -13.41 1.72 -7.02
C LEU A 30 -14.44 0.71 -7.53
N ILE A 31 -14.44 -0.50 -6.96
CA ILE A 31 -15.35 -1.56 -7.39
C ILE A 31 -16.78 -1.29 -6.91
N ARG A 32 -16.97 -1.08 -5.60
CA ARG A 32 -18.31 -1.03 -4.98
C ARG A 32 -19.03 0.29 -5.23
N ASP A 33 -18.32 1.40 -5.12
CA ASP A 33 -18.96 2.72 -5.01
C ASP A 33 -18.85 3.51 -6.33
N PHE A 34 -17.73 3.36 -7.05
CA PHE A 34 -17.50 4.05 -8.34
C PHE A 34 -17.74 3.18 -9.58
N GLN A 35 -17.94 1.87 -9.41
CA GLN A 35 -18.21 0.92 -10.50
C GLN A 35 -17.09 0.86 -11.56
N VAL A 36 -15.83 0.88 -11.11
CA VAL A 36 -14.63 0.79 -11.94
C VAL A 36 -13.81 -0.47 -11.61
N PRO A 37 -14.25 -1.66 -12.07
CA PRO A 37 -13.62 -2.92 -11.70
C PRO A 37 -12.33 -3.25 -12.48
N ASP A 38 -12.03 -2.52 -13.56
CA ASP A 38 -10.97 -2.80 -14.54
C ASP A 38 -9.76 -1.85 -14.39
N ALA A 39 -9.47 -1.41 -13.16
CA ALA A 39 -8.34 -0.51 -12.90
C ALA A 39 -6.99 -1.21 -13.18
N ILE A 40 -6.19 -0.60 -14.07
CA ILE A 40 -4.84 -1.02 -14.44
C ILE A 40 -3.85 0.14 -14.32
N ASP A 41 -2.55 -0.13 -14.45
CA ASP A 41 -1.47 0.86 -14.35
C ASP A 41 -1.60 1.71 -13.06
N ILE A 42 -1.82 1.01 -11.95
CA ILE A 42 -2.14 1.59 -10.65
C ILE A 42 -0.88 2.19 -10.03
N LYS A 43 -0.93 3.48 -9.69
CA LYS A 43 0.07 4.16 -8.89
C LYS A 43 -0.57 4.77 -7.66
N PHE A 44 -0.25 4.19 -6.50
CA PHE A 44 -0.68 4.66 -5.20
C PHE A 44 0.43 5.47 -4.53
N THR A 45 0.09 6.59 -3.91
CA THR A 45 1.04 7.46 -3.20
C THR A 45 0.41 7.99 -1.92
N ILE A 46 1.15 7.92 -0.82
CA ILE A 46 0.79 8.51 0.47
C ILE A 46 1.57 9.81 0.64
N HIS A 47 0.84 10.90 0.87
CA HIS A 47 1.42 12.23 1.02
C HIS A 47 1.67 12.60 2.48
N ARG A 48 0.93 11.98 3.42
CA ARG A 48 1.07 12.20 4.86
C ARG A 48 0.47 11.08 5.70
N VAL A 49 0.84 11.06 6.97
CA VAL A 49 0.25 10.18 8.00
C VAL A 49 -1.19 10.61 8.28
N VAL A 50 -2.12 9.66 8.25
CA VAL A 50 -3.56 9.90 8.43
C VAL A 50 -4.00 9.45 9.82
N ARG A 51 -4.72 10.31 10.54
CA ARG A 51 -5.20 10.02 11.91
C ARG A 51 -6.71 10.12 12.07
N SER A 52 -7.42 10.63 11.06
CA SER A 52 -8.86 10.79 11.05
C SER A 52 -9.48 10.12 9.81
N GLY A 53 -10.80 10.24 9.68
CA GLY A 53 -11.58 9.67 8.59
C GLY A 53 -11.11 10.16 7.23
N LEU A 54 -11.39 9.35 6.21
CA LEU A 54 -11.11 9.71 4.83
C LEU A 54 -12.41 9.80 4.03
N SER A 55 -12.46 10.79 3.15
CA SER A 55 -13.45 10.92 2.09
C SER A 55 -12.77 10.68 0.74
N LEU A 56 -13.36 9.85 -0.10
CA LEU A 56 -12.82 9.45 -1.39
C LEU A 56 -13.50 10.22 -2.53
N VAL A 57 -12.72 10.79 -3.43
CA VAL A 57 -13.21 11.55 -4.58
C VAL A 57 -12.53 11.05 -5.85
N LEU A 58 -13.35 10.57 -6.80
CA LEU A 58 -12.90 10.15 -8.12
C LEU A 58 -13.04 11.30 -9.13
N SER A 59 -11.96 11.59 -9.85
CA SER A 59 -11.93 12.55 -10.96
C SER A 59 -11.10 12.04 -12.14
N GLU A 60 -11.38 12.58 -13.33
CA GLU A 60 -10.45 12.40 -14.46
C GLU A 60 -9.15 13.16 -14.17
N LYS A 61 -8.00 12.58 -14.54
CA LYS A 61 -6.67 13.12 -14.16
C LYS A 61 -6.45 14.58 -14.62
N GLN A 62 -7.09 15.00 -15.71
CA GLN A 62 -6.95 16.34 -16.28
C GLN A 62 -7.79 17.41 -15.57
N GLN A 63 -8.77 17.00 -14.75
CA GLN A 63 -9.63 17.90 -13.99
C GLN A 63 -9.09 18.04 -12.56
N GLU A 64 -7.99 18.78 -12.39
CA GLU A 64 -7.51 19.17 -11.06
C GLU A 64 -8.34 20.35 -10.54
N SER A 65 -9.00 20.16 -9.39
CA SER A 65 -9.48 21.28 -8.57
C SER A 65 -8.50 21.53 -7.42
N ALA A 66 -8.36 22.80 -7.04
CA ALA A 66 -7.26 23.37 -6.25
C ALA A 66 -7.19 22.94 -4.77
N THR A 67 -7.96 21.95 -4.31
CA THR A 67 -8.00 21.56 -2.89
C THR A 67 -6.93 20.52 -2.53
N GLN A 68 -5.66 20.80 -2.87
CA GLN A 68 -4.54 19.89 -2.62
C GLN A 68 -4.21 19.71 -1.12
N SER A 69 -4.53 20.70 -0.27
CA SER A 69 -4.10 20.72 1.13
C SER A 69 -4.72 19.63 2.01
N LYS A 70 -5.80 18.98 1.60
CA LYS A 70 -6.45 17.88 2.35
C LYS A 70 -6.15 16.48 1.81
N VAL A 71 -5.40 16.35 0.72
CA VAL A 71 -5.15 15.05 0.09
C VAL A 71 -4.11 14.27 0.90
N ALA A 72 -4.55 13.18 1.52
CA ALA A 72 -3.71 12.29 2.30
C ALA A 72 -3.04 11.21 1.44
N ALA A 73 -3.79 10.68 0.46
CA ALA A 73 -3.30 9.68 -0.47
C ALA A 73 -3.96 9.83 -1.84
N THR A 74 -3.30 9.32 -2.87
CA THR A 74 -3.79 9.32 -4.25
C THR A 74 -3.57 7.96 -4.89
N LEU A 75 -4.54 7.52 -5.68
CA LEU A 75 -4.46 6.34 -6.52
C LEU A 75 -4.74 6.77 -7.96
N LEU A 76 -3.69 6.81 -8.77
CA LEU A 76 -3.76 7.05 -10.21
C LEU A 76 -3.89 5.72 -10.91
N PHE A 77 -4.72 5.64 -11.94
CA PHE A 77 -4.94 4.39 -12.68
C PHE A 77 -5.51 4.68 -14.06
N ARG A 78 -5.61 3.64 -14.88
CA ARG A 78 -6.33 3.65 -16.15
C ARG A 78 -7.52 2.70 -16.11
N SER A 79 -8.60 3.09 -16.77
CA SER A 79 -9.80 2.28 -17.00
C SER A 79 -10.54 2.83 -18.21
N GLY A 80 -11.09 1.96 -19.05
CA GLY A 80 -11.81 2.37 -20.27
C GLY A 80 -11.00 3.29 -21.20
N GLY A 81 -9.66 3.11 -21.25
CA GLY A 81 -8.75 3.95 -22.05
C GLY A 81 -8.46 5.34 -21.49
N LYS A 82 -9.08 5.75 -20.38
CA LYS A 82 -8.88 7.05 -19.71
C LYS A 82 -7.98 6.93 -18.50
N ALA A 83 -7.37 8.05 -18.11
CA ALA A 83 -6.58 8.16 -16.88
C ALA A 83 -7.42 8.83 -15.77
N TRP A 84 -7.47 8.16 -14.63
CA TRP A 84 -8.27 8.55 -13.48
C TRP A 84 -7.40 8.81 -12.26
N ARG A 85 -7.96 9.58 -11.32
CA ARG A 85 -7.40 9.82 -10.00
C ARG A 85 -8.49 9.60 -8.97
N LEU A 86 -8.23 8.69 -8.03
CA LEU A 86 -8.96 8.61 -6.78
C LEU A 86 -8.14 9.30 -5.69
N SER A 87 -8.70 10.32 -5.06
CA SER A 87 -8.07 11.05 -3.96
C SER A 87 -8.72 10.69 -2.64
N ALA A 88 -7.92 10.36 -1.64
CA ALA A 88 -8.35 10.23 -0.26
C ALA A 88 -8.08 11.55 0.47
N LEU A 89 -9.14 12.23 0.86
CA LEU A 89 -9.09 13.49 1.62
C LEU A 89 -9.32 13.20 3.09
N GLU A 90 -8.38 13.64 3.93
CA GLU A 90 -8.53 13.57 5.38
C GLU A 90 -9.58 14.58 5.84
N ASP A 91 -10.58 14.07 6.54
CA ASP A 91 -11.64 14.86 7.15
C ASP A 91 -11.46 14.92 8.67
N ASP A 92 -12.34 15.65 9.34
CA ASP A 92 -12.23 15.92 10.78
C ASP A 92 -12.97 14.86 11.64
N VAL A 93 -13.37 13.72 11.04
CA VAL A 93 -14.07 12.64 11.75
C VAL A 93 -13.04 11.77 12.50
N PRO A 94 -13.14 11.61 13.82
CA PRO A 94 -12.19 10.79 14.57
C PRO A 94 -12.32 9.30 14.22
N VAL A 95 -11.18 8.60 14.11
CA VAL A 95 -11.15 7.13 14.06
C VAL A 95 -11.14 6.61 15.48
N THR A 96 -12.20 5.91 15.87
CA THR A 96 -12.35 5.33 17.22
C THR A 96 -12.05 3.84 17.25
N ASP A 97 -12.17 3.16 16.12
CA ASP A 97 -12.08 1.71 16.05
C ASP A 97 -10.62 1.23 16.00
N ARG A 98 -10.36 0.11 16.67
CA ARG A 98 -9.07 -0.57 16.70
C ARG A 98 -9.26 -2.04 16.37
N ARG A 99 -8.37 -2.59 15.55
CA ARG A 99 -8.30 -4.03 15.26
C ARG A 99 -6.95 -4.61 15.63
N VAL A 100 -6.95 -5.86 16.08
CA VAL A 100 -5.73 -6.63 16.31
C VAL A 100 -5.00 -6.81 15.00
N TYR A 101 -3.68 -6.63 15.01
CA TYR A 101 -2.82 -6.84 13.86
C TYR A 101 -1.48 -7.41 14.33
N ASP A 102 -1.19 -8.62 13.88
CA ASP A 102 0.02 -9.36 14.23
C ASP A 102 0.86 -9.58 12.96
N GLU A 103 2.12 -9.13 12.97
CA GLU A 103 3.08 -9.34 11.87
C GLU A 103 3.93 -10.62 12.09
N GLU A 104 3.84 -11.27 13.27
CA GLU A 104 4.63 -12.46 13.60
C GLU A 104 4.42 -13.65 12.66
N PRO A 105 3.20 -13.97 12.18
CA PRO A 105 3.02 -15.04 11.21
C PRO A 105 3.85 -14.84 9.94
N ILE A 106 3.95 -13.60 9.46
CA ILE A 106 4.78 -13.22 8.30
C ILE A 106 6.26 -13.46 8.63
N ARG A 107 6.72 -12.99 9.79
CA ARG A 107 8.13 -13.14 10.23
C ARG A 107 8.56 -14.60 10.34
N LYS A 108 7.68 -15.48 10.84
CA LYS A 108 7.97 -16.90 11.07
C LYS A 108 8.18 -17.71 9.79
N VAL A 109 7.47 -17.36 8.72
CA VAL A 109 7.52 -18.11 7.44
C VAL A 109 8.44 -17.45 6.40
N SER A 110 9.01 -16.29 6.73
CA SER A 110 9.86 -15.51 5.84
C SER A 110 11.28 -16.04 5.76
N VAL A 111 11.68 -16.49 4.57
CA VAL A 111 13.04 -16.94 4.26
C VAL A 111 13.81 -15.77 3.62
N PHE A 112 14.97 -15.42 4.19
CA PHE A 112 15.80 -14.33 3.68
C PHE A 112 16.92 -14.88 2.80
N ASP A 113 17.08 -14.29 1.63
CA ASP A 113 18.16 -14.57 0.69
C ASP A 113 19.13 -13.39 0.70
N HIS A 114 20.29 -13.59 1.32
CA HIS A 114 21.30 -12.54 1.50
C HIS A 114 21.91 -12.09 0.18
N ASP A 115 22.15 -13.03 -0.74
CA ASP A 115 22.84 -12.78 -2.01
C ASP A 115 21.97 -11.95 -2.94
N ARG A 116 20.68 -12.29 -3.02
CA ARG A 116 19.71 -11.58 -3.87
C ARG A 116 19.07 -10.38 -3.18
N SER A 117 19.39 -10.13 -1.90
CA SER A 117 18.71 -9.13 -1.07
C SER A 117 17.19 -9.23 -1.20
N ALA A 118 16.71 -10.46 -0.99
CA ALA A 118 15.33 -10.84 -1.20
C ALA A 118 14.75 -11.54 0.02
N LEU A 119 13.42 -11.51 0.13
CA LEU A 119 12.69 -12.22 1.16
C LEU A 119 11.52 -12.95 0.52
N ARG A 120 11.36 -14.24 0.83
CA ARG A 120 10.40 -15.15 0.20
C ARG A 120 9.44 -15.77 1.22
N ILE A 121 8.18 -15.94 0.81
CA ILE A 121 7.12 -16.63 1.54
C ILE A 121 6.49 -17.65 0.59
N GLU A 122 6.34 -18.89 1.05
CA GLU A 122 5.86 -20.04 0.25
C GLU A 122 4.50 -20.57 0.77
N ARG A 123 3.70 -19.68 1.34
CA ARG A 123 2.44 -20.03 2.00
C ARG A 123 1.47 -18.86 1.95
N VAL A 124 0.21 -19.17 1.66
CA VAL A 124 -0.90 -18.22 1.78
C VAL A 124 -1.13 -17.86 3.25
N LEU A 125 -1.15 -16.56 3.53
CA LEU A 125 -1.42 -16.02 4.86
C LEU A 125 -2.75 -15.23 4.85
N PRO A 126 -3.42 -15.07 6.00
CA PRO A 126 -4.74 -14.41 6.08
C PRO A 126 -4.61 -12.87 6.11
N TYR A 127 -3.83 -12.31 5.19
CA TYR A 127 -3.68 -10.87 4.99
C TYR A 127 -4.04 -10.52 3.55
N SER A 128 -4.40 -9.27 3.29
CA SER A 128 -4.46 -8.82 1.91
C SER A 128 -3.08 -8.83 1.27
N ASP A 129 -3.05 -8.91 -0.06
CA ASP A 129 -1.82 -8.90 -0.84
C ASP A 129 -0.94 -7.69 -0.49
N ILE A 130 -1.52 -6.48 -0.44
CA ILE A 130 -0.76 -5.29 -0.09
C ILE A 130 -0.29 -5.28 1.37
N GLU A 131 -1.09 -5.81 2.31
CA GLU A 131 -0.69 -5.95 3.71
C GLU A 131 0.51 -6.88 3.84
N LEU A 132 0.47 -8.01 3.15
CA LEU A 132 1.55 -8.98 3.09
C LEU A 132 2.82 -8.36 2.49
N TRP A 133 2.72 -7.76 1.29
CA TRP A 133 3.88 -7.20 0.59
C TRP A 133 4.56 -6.09 1.39
N VAL A 134 3.77 -5.21 2.03
CA VAL A 134 4.28 -4.13 2.87
C VAL A 134 4.97 -4.67 4.12
N ALA A 135 4.35 -5.60 4.85
CA ALA A 135 4.97 -6.20 6.03
C ALA A 135 6.22 -7.02 5.69
N GLN A 136 6.18 -7.78 4.60
CA GLN A 136 7.30 -8.57 4.08
C GLN A 136 8.48 -7.66 3.70
N ASN A 137 8.22 -6.53 3.03
CA ASN A 137 9.27 -5.59 2.64
C ASN A 137 9.83 -4.81 3.82
N LYS A 138 8.99 -4.46 4.80
CA LYS A 138 9.47 -3.88 6.06
C LYS A 138 10.45 -4.84 6.75
N LEU A 139 10.12 -6.13 6.83
CA LEU A 139 11.01 -7.16 7.38
C LEU A 139 12.30 -7.31 6.58
N LEU A 140 12.23 -7.27 5.24
CA LEU A 140 13.40 -7.27 4.36
C LEU A 140 14.35 -6.11 4.68
N LEU A 141 13.80 -4.89 4.81
CA LEU A 141 14.58 -3.69 5.10
C LEU A 141 15.17 -3.69 6.52
N GLU A 142 14.40 -4.12 7.52
CA GLU A 142 14.86 -4.29 8.90
C GLU A 142 16.01 -5.30 9.01
N ARG A 143 15.95 -6.42 8.28
CA ARG A 143 17.02 -7.42 8.26
C ARG A 143 18.25 -6.93 7.50
N LYS A 144 18.05 -6.22 6.38
CA LYS A 144 19.15 -5.73 5.53
C LYS A 144 19.92 -4.58 6.17
N PHE A 145 19.23 -3.73 6.94
CA PHE A 145 19.77 -2.50 7.53
C PHE A 145 19.56 -2.50 9.06
N SER A 146 19.91 -3.60 9.72
CA SER A 146 19.65 -3.81 11.15
C SER A 146 20.43 -2.85 12.06
N GLU A 147 21.52 -2.27 11.57
CA GLU A 147 22.33 -1.27 12.25
C GLU A 147 21.76 0.16 12.16
N ARG A 148 20.71 0.38 11.35
CA ARG A 148 20.10 1.70 11.15
C ARG A 148 18.92 1.90 12.09
N ALA A 149 18.99 2.97 12.88
CA ALA A 149 17.84 3.46 13.63
C ALA A 149 16.88 4.21 12.69
N GLY A 150 15.59 3.99 12.89
CA GLY A 150 14.53 4.69 12.15
C GLY A 150 13.28 3.84 12.02
N LYS A 151 12.21 4.45 11.50
CA LYS A 151 10.97 3.73 11.14
C LYS A 151 10.82 3.70 9.63
N TRP A 152 10.54 2.51 9.10
CA TRP A 152 10.24 2.29 7.70
C TRP A 152 8.77 2.58 7.41
N TRP A 153 8.52 3.49 6.48
CA TRP A 153 7.19 3.90 6.04
C TRP A 153 6.95 3.51 4.60
N PHE A 154 5.86 2.81 4.34
CA PHE A 154 5.35 2.60 2.99
C PHE A 154 4.84 3.93 2.43
N VAL A 155 5.34 4.36 1.27
CA VAL A 155 5.01 5.68 0.70
C VAL A 155 4.40 5.60 -0.69
N GLN A 156 4.69 4.54 -1.46
CA GLN A 156 4.19 4.41 -2.83
C GLN A 156 4.12 2.94 -3.26
N GLY A 157 3.09 2.59 -4.04
CA GLY A 157 2.99 1.32 -4.76
C GLY A 157 2.71 1.56 -6.25
N GLU A 158 3.30 0.77 -7.12
CA GLU A 158 3.11 0.81 -8.57
C GLU A 158 2.81 -0.61 -9.07
N PHE A 159 1.62 -0.85 -9.63
CA PHE A 159 1.13 -2.18 -10.00
C PHE A 159 0.53 -2.14 -11.41
N GLY A 160 0.88 -3.12 -12.26
CA GLY A 160 0.27 -3.22 -13.59
C GLY A 160 -1.21 -3.62 -13.49
N VAL A 161 -1.47 -4.66 -12.70
CA VAL A 161 -2.81 -5.12 -12.32
C VAL A 161 -2.75 -5.51 -10.84
N TYR A 162 -3.79 -5.20 -10.08
CA TYR A 162 -3.93 -5.61 -8.68
C TYR A 162 -5.19 -6.44 -8.49
N SER A 163 -5.11 -7.45 -7.64
CA SER A 163 -6.24 -8.26 -7.21
C SER A 163 -6.14 -8.41 -5.69
N LEU A 164 -7.28 -8.40 -5.02
CA LEU A 164 -7.32 -8.59 -3.58
C LEU A 164 -7.23 -10.10 -3.27
N ASN A 165 -6.37 -10.47 -2.32
CA ASN A 165 -6.23 -11.84 -1.82
C ASN A 165 -5.91 -12.85 -2.92
N SER A 166 -4.86 -12.59 -3.71
CA SER A 166 -4.42 -13.51 -4.74
C SER A 166 -4.08 -14.86 -4.12
N ASN A 167 -4.50 -15.95 -4.75
CA ASN A 167 -3.96 -17.26 -4.43
C ASN A 167 -2.56 -17.34 -5.06
N TYR A 168 -1.56 -17.65 -4.25
CA TYR A 168 -0.16 -17.72 -4.68
C TYR A 168 0.51 -18.94 -4.07
N GLU A 169 1.49 -19.49 -4.77
CA GLU A 169 2.42 -20.48 -4.19
C GLU A 169 3.58 -19.75 -3.51
N VAL A 170 4.07 -18.68 -4.14
CA VAL A 170 5.26 -17.93 -3.73
C VAL A 170 5.08 -16.43 -3.90
N VAL A 171 5.50 -15.69 -2.87
CA VAL A 171 5.74 -14.25 -2.95
C VAL A 171 7.18 -13.95 -2.58
N GLU A 172 7.92 -13.31 -3.49
CA GLU A 172 9.29 -12.83 -3.28
C GLU A 172 9.32 -11.30 -3.40
N LEU A 173 9.91 -10.64 -2.42
CA LEU A 173 10.23 -9.21 -2.44
C LEU A 173 11.74 -9.06 -2.62
N ARG A 174 12.17 -8.27 -3.61
CA ARG A 174 13.59 -8.02 -3.88
C ARG A 174 13.91 -6.54 -3.81
N LEU A 175 14.88 -6.17 -2.98
CA LEU A 175 15.37 -4.79 -2.93
C LEU A 175 16.18 -4.47 -4.18
N LEU A 176 15.74 -3.50 -4.98
CA LEU A 176 16.42 -3.10 -6.21
C LEU A 176 17.30 -1.87 -6.01
N HIS A 177 16.78 -0.86 -5.31
CA HIS A 177 17.47 0.41 -5.11
C HIS A 177 17.28 0.94 -3.70
N ASN A 178 18.33 1.60 -3.20
CA ASN A 178 18.31 2.38 -1.97
C ASN A 178 18.89 3.77 -2.26
N PHE A 179 18.05 4.80 -2.21
CA PHE A 179 18.41 6.20 -2.41
C PHE A 179 18.71 6.86 -1.05
N ASN A 180 19.75 6.37 -0.37
CA ASN A 180 20.18 6.84 0.95
C ASN A 180 19.05 6.89 1.98
N PHE A 181 18.23 5.84 2.02
CA PHE A 181 17.09 5.64 2.92
C PHE A 181 15.93 6.65 2.77
N ARG A 182 16.10 7.70 1.95
CA ARG A 182 15.01 8.62 1.59
C ARG A 182 13.93 7.91 0.78
N LEU A 183 14.36 6.96 -0.05
CA LEU A 183 13.48 6.11 -0.81
C LEU A 183 14.20 4.78 -1.09
N THR A 184 13.50 3.68 -0.89
CA THR A 184 13.90 2.35 -1.35
C THR A 184 12.87 1.88 -2.36
N LYS A 185 13.30 1.07 -3.32
CA LYS A 185 12.43 0.45 -4.32
C LYS A 185 12.62 -1.05 -4.24
N SER A 186 11.54 -1.78 -4.02
CA SER A 186 11.52 -3.24 -4.05
C SER A 186 10.55 -3.72 -5.12
N GLU A 187 10.93 -4.77 -5.83
CA GLU A 187 10.06 -5.49 -6.77
C GLU A 187 9.29 -6.58 -6.04
N ILE A 188 8.02 -6.73 -6.41
CA ILE A 188 7.13 -7.80 -5.94
C ILE A 188 7.04 -8.84 -7.05
N MET A 189 7.43 -10.07 -6.74
CA MET A 189 7.29 -11.23 -7.61
C MET A 189 6.27 -12.18 -6.98
N VAL A 190 5.23 -12.52 -7.72
CA VAL A 190 4.24 -13.54 -7.33
C VAL A 190 4.30 -14.67 -8.33
N ASP A 191 4.63 -15.88 -7.88
CA ASP A 191 4.82 -17.08 -8.72
C ASP A 191 5.78 -16.84 -9.90
N GLY A 192 6.86 -16.08 -9.65
CA GLY A 192 7.86 -15.73 -10.66
C GLY A 192 7.45 -14.63 -11.63
N ILE A 193 6.26 -14.03 -11.48
CA ILE A 193 5.77 -12.93 -12.31
C ILE A 193 5.88 -11.62 -11.54
N SER A 194 6.49 -10.61 -12.15
CA SER A 194 6.53 -9.26 -11.57
C SER A 194 5.13 -8.67 -11.49
N ARG A 195 4.71 -8.28 -10.29
CA ARG A 195 3.43 -7.61 -10.02
C ARG A 195 3.57 -6.11 -9.86
N GLY A 196 4.80 -5.62 -9.78
CA GLY A 196 5.11 -4.21 -9.68
C GLY A 196 6.10 -3.91 -8.56
N PHE A 197 6.01 -2.71 -8.01
CA PHE A 197 6.99 -2.17 -7.09
C PHE A 197 6.35 -1.52 -5.88
N ILE A 198 7.01 -1.61 -4.75
CA ILE A 198 6.68 -0.84 -3.55
C ILE A 198 7.89 -0.04 -3.10
N TYR A 199 7.58 1.09 -2.49
CA TYR A 199 8.56 2.08 -2.10
C TYR A 199 8.40 2.45 -0.64
N PHE A 200 9.54 2.52 0.05
CA PHE A 200 9.60 2.86 1.46
C PHE A 200 10.58 4.00 1.71
N SER A 201 10.27 4.85 2.68
CA SER A 201 11.19 5.85 3.22
C SER A 201 11.49 5.55 4.69
N MET A 202 12.69 5.87 5.16
CA MET A 202 13.04 5.82 6.56
C MET A 202 12.97 7.22 7.17
N THR A 203 12.37 7.33 8.37
CA THR A 203 12.35 8.54 9.20
C THR A 203 13.09 8.32 10.50
#